data_AF-A0A946NMD0-F1
#
_entry.id   AF-A0A946NMD0-F1
#
_cell.length_a   1.000
_cell.length_b   1.000
_cell.length_c   1.000
_cell.angle_alpha   90.00
_cell.angle_beta   90.00
_cell.angle_gamma   90.00
#
_symmetry.space_group_name_H-M   'P 1'
#
loop_
_entity.id
_entity.type
_entity.pdbx_description
1 polymer ?
#
loop_
_entity_poly.entity_id
_entity_poly.type
_entity_poly.pdbx_seq_one_letter_code
_entity_poly.pdbx_strand_id
1 'polypeptide(L)'
;MKKNKRVLLALTMFCLFLFLYLGTAAQAQDELCPQTVKELQKRIKAVKNVYKGMHTDISSPLPASPIGRYNRHVNILVGNLGHQVKRMQELLVKVQGRKCQEIGQGLASHIQKLQETQTSIEAAVFDSNSKNYKKFVEILGTQVKGLSTKFKKH
;
A
#
# COMPACT_ATOMS: atom_id res chain seq x y z
N MET A 1 53.82 6.17 -32.15
CA MET A 1 52.61 5.31 -32.18
C MET A 1 52.16 4.70 -30.84
N LYS A 2 53.03 4.49 -29.82
CA LYS A 2 52.62 3.85 -28.53
C LYS A 2 51.60 4.63 -27.69
N LYS A 3 51.61 5.97 -27.74
CA LYS A 3 50.70 6.86 -26.95
C LYS A 3 49.23 6.71 -27.36
N ASN A 4 48.94 6.67 -28.66
CA ASN A 4 47.57 6.56 -29.19
C ASN A 4 46.90 5.22 -28.83
N LYS A 5 47.67 4.12 -28.75
CA LYS A 5 47.14 2.80 -28.34
C LYS A 5 46.68 2.78 -26.87
N ARG A 6 47.37 3.51 -25.98
CA ARG A 6 46.98 3.61 -24.56
C ARG A 6 45.72 4.45 -24.36
N VAL A 7 45.57 5.53 -25.14
CA VAL A 7 44.36 6.37 -25.11
C VAL A 7 43.15 5.58 -25.61
N LEU A 8 43.31 4.83 -26.71
CA LEU A 8 42.23 3.98 -27.25
C LEU A 8 41.81 2.89 -26.25
N LEU A 9 42.78 2.27 -25.56
CA LEU A 9 42.52 1.26 -24.53
C LEU A 9 41.82 1.85 -23.29
N ALA A 10 42.19 3.05 -22.87
CA ALA A 10 41.53 3.73 -21.75
C ALA A 10 40.08 4.11 -22.11
N LEU A 11 39.84 4.55 -23.35
CA LEU A 11 38.50 4.90 -23.84
C LEU A 11 37.58 3.67 -23.92
N THR A 12 38.09 2.53 -24.42
CA THR A 12 37.30 1.29 -24.47
C THR A 12 36.98 0.76 -23.09
N MET A 13 37.92 0.81 -22.14
CA MET A 13 37.67 0.43 -20.75
C MET A 13 36.65 1.35 -20.07
N PHE A 14 36.71 2.66 -20.33
CA PHE A 14 35.73 3.62 -19.83
C PHE A 14 34.33 3.36 -20.39
N CYS A 15 34.22 3.11 -21.69
CA CYS A 15 32.96 2.72 -22.31
C CYS A 15 32.40 1.41 -21.73
N LEU A 16 33.23 0.38 -21.54
CA LEU A 16 32.82 -0.88 -20.90
C LEU A 16 32.32 -0.67 -19.48
N PHE A 17 33.00 0.17 -18.68
CA PHE A 17 32.52 0.56 -17.35
C PHE A 17 31.16 1.26 -17.39
N LEU A 18 30.97 2.19 -18.33
CA LEU A 18 29.68 2.87 -18.55
C LEU A 18 28.57 1.87 -18.91
N PHE A 19 28.82 0.94 -19.82
CA PHE A 19 27.84 -0.08 -20.21
C PHE A 19 27.47 -1.01 -19.04
N LEU A 20 28.45 -1.43 -18.22
CA LEU A 20 28.19 -2.24 -17.03
C LEU A 20 27.39 -1.46 -15.97
N TYR A 21 27.71 -0.18 -15.76
CA TYR A 21 27.01 0.68 -14.82
C TYR A 21 25.56 0.98 -15.25
N LEU A 22 25.35 1.21 -16.55
CA LEU A 22 24.01 1.41 -17.12
C LEU A 22 23.17 0.13 -17.11
N GLY A 23 23.77 -1.03 -17.43
CA GLY A 23 23.08 -2.32 -17.41
C GLY A 23 22.61 -2.73 -16.01
N THR A 24 23.44 -2.49 -14.99
CA THR A 24 23.08 -2.77 -13.58
C THR A 24 22.00 -1.82 -13.06
N ALA A 25 22.04 -0.53 -13.40
CA ALA A 25 21.00 0.43 -13.03
C ALA A 25 19.64 0.09 -13.67
N ALA A 26 19.63 -0.37 -14.92
CA ALA A 26 18.41 -0.78 -15.63
C ALA A 26 17.76 -2.03 -15.00
N GLN A 27 18.56 -3.05 -14.64
CA GLN A 27 18.05 -4.25 -13.96
C GLN A 27 17.50 -3.96 -12.56
N ALA A 28 18.14 -3.09 -11.78
CA ALA A 28 17.66 -2.69 -10.45
C ALA A 28 16.31 -1.94 -10.50
N GLN A 29 16.06 -1.17 -11.56
CA GLN A 29 14.75 -0.53 -11.77
C GLN A 29 13.67 -1.55 -12.16
N ASP A 30 14.03 -2.62 -12.87
CA ASP A 30 13.09 -3.65 -13.33
C ASP A 30 12.56 -4.53 -12.20
N GLU A 31 13.39 -4.88 -11.19
CA GLU A 31 12.93 -5.70 -10.06
C GLU A 31 12.09 -4.94 -9.02
N LEU A 32 12.28 -3.62 -8.92
CA LEU A 32 11.67 -2.82 -7.86
C LEU A 32 10.16 -2.63 -8.06
N CYS A 33 9.69 -2.71 -9.30
CA CYS A 33 8.26 -2.65 -9.60
C CYS A 33 7.49 -3.91 -9.14
N PRO A 34 7.87 -5.15 -9.54
CA PRO A 34 7.30 -6.39 -9.01
C PRO A 34 7.33 -6.49 -7.48
N GLN A 35 8.43 -6.05 -6.85
CA GLN A 35 8.54 -6.04 -5.39
C GLN A 35 7.53 -5.09 -4.74
N THR A 36 7.38 -3.88 -5.28
CA THR A 36 6.43 -2.88 -4.75
C THR A 36 4.99 -3.35 -4.93
N VAL A 37 4.66 -3.97 -6.06
CA VAL A 37 3.34 -4.56 -6.33
C VAL A 37 3.03 -5.72 -5.38
N LYS A 38 3.99 -6.63 -5.15
CA LYS A 38 3.86 -7.71 -4.15
C LYS A 38 3.60 -7.15 -2.75
N GLU A 39 4.30 -6.09 -2.39
CA GLU A 39 4.11 -5.45 -1.09
C GLU A 39 2.71 -4.84 -0.98
N LEU A 40 2.24 -4.14 -2.02
CA LEU A 40 0.89 -3.59 -2.09
C LEU A 40 -0.19 -4.68 -1.91
N GLN A 41 0.02 -5.86 -2.52
CA GLN A 41 -0.86 -7.03 -2.35
C GLN A 41 -0.95 -7.49 -0.89
N LYS A 42 0.19 -7.55 -0.18
CA LYS A 42 0.21 -7.90 1.24
C LYS A 42 -0.57 -6.89 2.06
N ARG A 43 -0.43 -5.59 1.75
CA ARG A 43 -1.18 -4.53 2.43
C ARG A 43 -2.68 -4.63 2.19
N ILE A 44 -3.12 -4.91 0.96
CA ILE A 44 -4.54 -5.18 0.66
C ILE A 44 -5.08 -6.35 1.50
N LYS A 45 -4.31 -7.45 1.62
CA LYS A 45 -4.67 -8.59 2.47
C LYS A 45 -4.76 -8.20 3.95
N ALA A 46 -3.84 -7.37 4.44
CA ALA A 46 -3.85 -6.87 5.80
C ALA A 46 -5.07 -5.99 6.09
N VAL A 47 -5.39 -5.03 5.20
CA VAL A 47 -6.61 -4.20 5.32
C VAL A 47 -7.86 -5.08 5.32
N LYS A 48 -7.91 -6.12 4.48
CA LYS A 48 -9.02 -7.08 4.49
C LYS A 48 -9.20 -7.78 5.84
N ASN A 49 -8.10 -8.13 6.51
CA ASN A 49 -8.15 -8.75 7.84
C ASN A 49 -8.62 -7.75 8.91
N VAL A 50 -8.17 -6.49 8.84
CA VAL A 50 -8.63 -5.42 9.73
C VAL A 50 -10.14 -5.19 9.55
N TYR A 51 -10.61 -5.08 8.31
CA TYR A 51 -12.03 -4.97 7.99
C TYR A 51 -12.84 -6.14 8.58
N LYS A 52 -12.36 -7.39 8.48
CA LYS A 52 -13.05 -8.54 9.09
C LYS A 52 -13.18 -8.41 10.61
N GLY A 53 -12.14 -7.89 11.28
CA GLY A 53 -12.19 -7.59 12.72
C GLY A 53 -13.29 -6.56 13.02
N MET A 54 -13.22 -5.41 12.35
CA MET A 54 -14.20 -4.33 12.52
C MET A 54 -15.63 -4.76 12.18
N HIS A 55 -15.81 -5.57 11.13
CA HIS A 55 -17.10 -6.08 10.72
C HIS A 55 -17.69 -7.03 11.78
N THR A 56 -16.86 -7.86 12.40
CA THR A 56 -17.27 -8.72 13.51
C THR A 56 -17.77 -7.88 14.69
N ASP A 57 -17.07 -6.79 15.01
CA ASP A 57 -17.46 -5.87 16.09
C ASP A 57 -18.83 -5.22 15.85
N ILE A 58 -19.12 -4.77 14.63
CA ILE A 58 -20.38 -4.09 14.31
C ILE A 58 -21.56 -5.07 14.09
N SER A 59 -21.26 -6.35 13.87
CA SER A 59 -22.25 -7.41 13.64
C SER A 59 -22.63 -8.14 14.92
N SER A 60 -21.86 -8.00 15.99
CA SER A 60 -22.11 -8.66 17.26
C SER A 60 -23.09 -7.85 18.11
N PRO A 61 -24.13 -8.47 18.69
CA PRO A 61 -25.07 -7.79 19.57
C PRO A 61 -24.39 -7.45 20.91
N LEU A 62 -23.94 -6.20 21.05
CA LEU A 62 -23.10 -5.68 22.15
C LEU A 62 -21.78 -6.45 22.31
N PRO A 63 -20.71 -5.81 22.81
CA PRO A 63 -19.50 -6.56 23.09
C PRO A 63 -19.79 -7.57 24.19
N ALA A 64 -19.61 -8.86 23.89
CA ALA A 64 -19.58 -9.93 24.91
C ALA A 64 -18.45 -9.72 25.95
N SER A 65 -17.62 -8.70 25.74
CA SER A 65 -16.49 -8.33 26.57
C SER A 65 -16.73 -6.97 27.26
N PRO A 66 -16.08 -6.73 28.41
CA PRO A 66 -16.19 -5.45 29.10
C PRO A 66 -15.88 -4.27 28.18
N ILE A 67 -16.59 -3.15 28.35
CA ILE A 67 -16.49 -1.94 27.49
C ILE A 67 -15.03 -1.50 27.30
N GLY A 68 -14.20 -1.54 28.34
CA GLY A 68 -12.78 -1.20 28.23
C GLY A 68 -11.99 -2.12 27.28
N ARG A 69 -12.32 -3.42 27.24
CA ARG A 69 -11.70 -4.38 26.31
C ARG A 69 -12.16 -4.13 24.87
N TYR A 70 -13.45 -3.82 24.68
CA TYR A 70 -14.00 -3.46 23.38
C TYR A 70 -13.34 -2.19 22.83
N ASN A 71 -13.29 -1.11 23.62
CA ASN A 71 -12.67 0.14 23.19
C ASN A 71 -11.19 -0.04 22.83
N ARG A 72 -10.45 -0.83 23.63
CA ARG A 72 -9.07 -1.19 23.30
C ARG A 72 -8.98 -1.96 21.98
N HIS A 73 -9.88 -2.91 21.74
CA HIS A 73 -9.90 -3.69 20.51
C HIS A 73 -10.15 -2.81 19.28
N VAL A 74 -11.18 -1.97 19.32
CA VAL A 74 -11.51 -1.03 18.25
C VAL A 74 -10.32 -0.10 17.98
N ASN A 75 -9.71 0.48 19.02
CA ASN A 75 -8.54 1.35 18.86
C ASN A 75 -7.35 0.63 18.19
N ILE A 76 -7.11 -0.64 18.52
CA ILE A 76 -6.07 -1.45 17.84
C ILE A 76 -6.41 -1.65 16.37
N LEU A 77 -7.67 -1.95 16.04
CA LEU A 77 -8.10 -2.12 14.65
C LEU A 77 -7.96 -0.83 13.85
N VAL A 78 -8.37 0.31 14.44
CA VAL A 78 -8.23 1.63 13.83
C VAL A 78 -6.77 1.98 13.58
N GLY A 79 -5.89 1.80 14.58
CA GLY A 79 -4.46 2.03 14.42
C GLY A 79 -3.82 1.12 13.35
N ASN A 80 -4.24 -0.15 13.30
CA ASN A 80 -3.81 -1.08 12.25
C ASN A 80 -4.27 -0.64 10.86
N LEU A 81 -5.52 -0.15 10.72
CA LEU A 81 -6.03 0.39 9.48
C LEU A 81 -5.18 1.58 9.02
N GLY A 82 -4.97 2.57 9.90
CA GLY A 82 -4.14 3.74 9.63
C GLY A 82 -2.73 3.37 9.17
N HIS A 83 -2.09 2.42 9.85
CA HIS A 83 -0.76 1.93 9.46
C HIS A 83 -0.75 1.33 8.05
N GLN A 84 -1.72 0.47 7.70
CA GLN A 84 -1.75 -0.14 6.37
C GLN A 84 -2.06 0.88 5.28
N VAL A 85 -3.01 1.80 5.51
CA VAL A 85 -3.37 2.84 4.54
C VAL A 85 -2.18 3.74 4.24
N LYS A 86 -1.47 4.21 5.28
CA LYS A 86 -0.25 5.01 5.11
C LYS A 86 0.80 4.28 4.27
N ARG A 87 1.06 3.01 4.57
CA ARG A 87 2.01 2.21 3.78
C ARG A 87 1.55 2.03 2.33
N MET A 88 0.25 1.87 2.08
CA MET A 88 -0.28 1.77 0.71
C MET A 88 -0.09 3.06 -0.08
N GLN A 89 -0.24 4.23 0.54
CA GLN A 89 0.06 5.52 -0.09
C GLN A 89 1.53 5.68 -0.45
N GLU A 90 2.43 5.33 0.49
CA GLU A 90 3.88 5.37 0.25
C GLU A 90 4.29 4.45 -0.91
N LEU A 91 3.69 3.26 -1.01
CA LEU A 91 3.92 2.32 -2.11
C LEU A 91 3.30 2.82 -3.43
N LEU A 92 2.16 3.50 -3.37
CA LEU A 92 1.48 4.06 -4.54
C LEU A 92 2.36 5.10 -5.24
N VAL A 93 3.00 6.00 -4.48
CA VAL A 93 3.95 6.99 -5.03
C VAL A 93 5.11 6.29 -5.73
N LYS A 94 5.60 5.17 -5.19
CA LYS A 94 6.71 4.41 -5.78
C LYS A 94 6.34 3.73 -7.09
N VAL A 95 5.10 3.28 -7.29
CA VAL A 95 4.68 2.62 -8.55
C VAL A 95 4.25 3.60 -9.64
N GLN A 96 3.78 4.81 -9.28
CA GLN A 96 3.34 5.81 -10.26
C GLN A 96 4.48 6.36 -11.14
N GLY A 97 5.73 6.40 -10.65
CA GLY A 97 6.90 6.84 -11.41
C GLY A 97 7.65 5.73 -12.16
N ARG A 98 7.01 4.56 -12.40
CA ARG A 98 7.69 3.34 -12.89
C ARG A 98 6.87 2.63 -13.97
N LYS A 99 7.44 1.55 -14.53
CA LYS A 99 6.78 0.62 -15.48
C LYS A 99 5.43 0.04 -14.99
N CYS A 100 5.09 0.13 -13.69
CA CYS A 100 3.78 -0.26 -13.13
C CYS A 100 2.82 0.91 -12.87
N GLN A 101 2.99 2.02 -13.59
CA GLN A 101 2.12 3.18 -13.45
C GLN A 101 0.63 2.83 -13.61
N GLU A 102 0.27 1.95 -14.55
CA GLU A 102 -1.12 1.51 -14.77
C GLU A 102 -1.72 0.81 -13.54
N ILE A 103 -0.95 -0.07 -12.89
CA ILE A 103 -1.35 -0.75 -11.65
C ILE A 103 -1.58 0.30 -10.55
N GLY A 104 -0.65 1.26 -10.44
CA GLY A 104 -0.78 2.37 -9.50
C GLY A 104 -2.05 3.20 -9.74
N GLN A 105 -2.31 3.61 -10.99
CA GLN A 105 -3.49 4.37 -11.38
C GLN A 105 -4.79 3.61 -11.09
N GLY A 106 -4.82 2.31 -11.37
CA GLY A 106 -5.99 1.45 -11.11
C GLY A 106 -6.36 1.31 -9.63
N LEU A 107 -5.39 1.55 -8.73
CA LEU A 107 -5.56 1.42 -7.28
C LEU A 107 -5.66 2.76 -6.54
N ALA A 108 -5.18 3.84 -7.15
CA ALA A 108 -5.07 5.16 -6.53
C ALA A 108 -6.39 5.66 -5.94
N SER A 109 -7.48 5.62 -6.72
CA SER A 109 -8.80 6.11 -6.27
C SER A 109 -9.36 5.31 -5.09
N HIS A 110 -9.08 4.01 -5.02
CA HIS A 110 -9.49 3.17 -3.91
C HIS A 110 -8.62 3.39 -2.66
N ILE A 111 -7.32 3.61 -2.82
CA ILE A 111 -6.41 3.93 -1.70
C ILE A 111 -6.76 5.30 -1.11
N GLN A 112 -7.09 6.28 -1.95
CA GLN A 112 -7.57 7.58 -1.48
C GLN A 112 -8.88 7.44 -0.68
N LYS A 113 -9.87 6.72 -1.22
CA LYS A 113 -11.13 6.46 -0.50
C LYS A 113 -10.91 5.68 0.81
N LEU A 114 -9.93 4.78 0.86
CA LEU A 114 -9.53 4.11 2.10
C LEU A 114 -9.03 5.11 3.16
N GLN A 115 -8.23 6.09 2.76
CA GLN A 115 -7.74 7.15 3.68
C GLN A 115 -8.90 8.00 4.21
N GLU A 116 -9.78 8.46 3.33
CA GLU A 116 -10.95 9.25 3.72
C GLU A 116 -11.84 8.45 4.69
N THR A 117 -12.04 7.16 4.41
CA THR A 117 -12.82 6.25 5.26
C THR A 117 -12.12 6.01 6.60
N GLN A 118 -10.80 5.81 6.61
CA GLN A 118 -10.00 5.64 7.83
C GLN A 118 -10.07 6.87 8.73
N THR A 119 -9.95 8.07 8.16
CA THR A 119 -10.11 9.34 8.90
C THR A 119 -11.51 9.45 9.50
N SER A 120 -12.54 9.05 8.73
CA SER A 120 -13.92 9.07 9.20
C SER A 120 -14.19 8.05 10.32
N ILE A 121 -13.55 6.88 10.26
CA ILE A 121 -13.58 5.87 11.32
C ILE A 121 -12.91 6.41 12.59
N GLU A 122 -11.74 7.02 12.47
CA GLU A 122 -11.02 7.63 13.60
C GLU A 122 -11.87 8.67 14.31
N ALA A 123 -12.48 9.58 13.54
CA ALA A 123 -13.39 10.59 14.09
C ALA A 123 -14.60 9.94 14.78
N ALA A 124 -15.24 8.95 14.15
CA ALA A 124 -16.40 8.28 14.75
C ALA A 124 -16.05 7.56 16.06
N VAL A 125 -14.85 6.98 16.17
CA VAL A 125 -14.37 6.36 17.41
C VAL A 125 -14.06 7.40 18.47
N PHE A 126 -13.39 8.49 18.10
CA PHE A 126 -13.10 9.61 19.01
C PHE A 126 -14.38 10.22 19.61
N ASP A 127 -15.38 10.46 18.75
CA ASP A 127 -16.68 11.02 19.14
C ASP A 127 -17.62 9.99 19.82
N SER A 128 -17.16 8.74 20.01
CA SER A 128 -17.98 7.63 20.51
C SER A 128 -19.29 7.42 19.72
N ASN A 129 -19.29 7.76 18.43
CA ASN A 129 -20.44 7.69 17.55
C ASN A 129 -20.54 6.32 16.88
N SER A 130 -21.17 5.37 17.56
CA SER A 130 -21.31 3.98 17.10
C SER A 130 -22.06 3.83 15.77
N LYS A 131 -23.04 4.70 15.50
CA LYS A 131 -23.79 4.70 14.23
C LYS A 131 -22.88 5.07 13.05
N ASN A 132 -22.09 6.13 13.20
CA ASN A 132 -21.12 6.54 12.19
C ASN A 132 -20.01 5.49 12.04
N TYR A 133 -19.50 4.94 13.14
CA TYR A 133 -18.51 3.87 13.10
C TYR A 133 -19.01 2.70 12.26
N LYS A 134 -20.22 2.20 12.53
CA LYS A 134 -20.85 1.12 11.75
C LYS A 134 -20.94 1.48 10.26
N LYS A 135 -21.47 2.65 9.94
CA LYS A 135 -21.60 3.14 8.56
C LYS A 135 -20.24 3.16 7.83
N PHE A 136 -19.19 3.66 8.48
CA PHE A 136 -17.88 3.76 7.84
C PHE A 136 -17.16 2.41 7.74
N VAL A 137 -17.39 1.48 8.65
CA VAL A 137 -16.92 0.08 8.52
C VAL A 137 -17.57 -0.61 7.33
N GLU A 138 -18.86 -0.37 7.05
CA GLU A 138 -19.52 -0.90 5.85
C GLU A 138 -18.92 -0.31 4.56
N ILE A 139 -18.67 1.01 4.53
CA ILE A 139 -18.01 1.69 3.40
C ILE A 139 -16.59 1.14 3.19
N LEU A 140 -15.84 0.89 4.27
CA LEU A 140 -14.53 0.25 4.23
C LEU A 140 -14.60 -1.10 3.51
N GLY A 141 -15.63 -1.91 3.78
CA GLY A 141 -15.87 -3.18 3.10
C GLY A 141 -15.99 -3.04 1.58
N THR A 142 -16.69 -2.01 1.09
CA THR A 142 -16.78 -1.70 -0.34
C THR A 142 -15.41 -1.38 -0.94
N GLN A 143 -14.59 -0.57 -0.27
CA GLN A 143 -13.25 -0.22 -0.77
C GLN A 143 -12.31 -1.42 -0.78
N VAL A 144 -12.33 -2.26 0.25
CA VAL A 144 -11.54 -3.50 0.33
C VAL A 144 -11.90 -4.46 -0.80
N LYS A 145 -13.21 -4.59 -1.11
CA LYS A 145 -13.68 -5.39 -2.24
C LYS A 145 -13.20 -4.81 -3.58
N GLY A 146 -13.30 -3.49 -3.74
CA GLY A 146 -12.81 -2.76 -4.92
C GLY A 146 -11.32 -3.00 -5.18
N LEU A 147 -10.48 -2.82 -4.15
CA LEU A 147 -9.04 -3.10 -4.22
C LEU A 147 -8.72 -4.54 -4.59
N SER A 148 -9.39 -5.49 -3.94
CA SER A 148 -9.17 -6.92 -4.20
C SER A 148 -9.53 -7.29 -5.65
N THR A 149 -10.61 -6.73 -6.18
CA THR A 149 -11.05 -6.97 -7.56
C THR A 149 -10.13 -6.30 -8.58
N LYS A 150 -9.73 -5.04 -8.33
CA LYS A 150 -8.82 -4.31 -9.23
C LYS A 150 -7.44 -4.95 -9.27
N PHE A 151 -6.91 -5.35 -8.11
CA PHE A 151 -5.60 -5.98 -8.05
C PHE A 151 -5.55 -7.32 -8.82
N LYS A 152 -6.62 -8.12 -8.80
CA LYS A 152 -6.69 -9.38 -9.58
C LYS A 152 -6.68 -9.23 -11.10
N LYS A 153 -6.88 -8.01 -11.62
CA LYS A 153 -6.87 -7.73 -13.06
C LYS A 153 -5.46 -7.45 -13.61
N HIS A 154 -4.46 -7.42 -12.73
CA HIS A 154 -3.04 -7.22 -13.02
C HIS A 154 -2.26 -8.41 -12.49
#